data_AF-A0AAE1X5T9-F1
#
_entry.id   AF-A0AAE1X5T9-F1
#
_cell.length_a   1.000
_cell.length_b   1.000
_cell.length_c   1.000
_cell.angle_alpha   90.00
_cell.angle_beta   90.00
_cell.angle_gamma   90.00
#
_symmetry.space_group_name_H-M   'P 1'
#
loop_
_entity.id
_entity.type
_entity.pdbx_description
1 polymer ?
#
loop_
_entity_poly.entity_id
_entity_poly.type
_entity_poly.pdbx_seq_one_letter_code
_entity_poly.pdbx_strand_id
1 'polypeptide(L)'
;MAKPLQVEVYNPNGKYRVVSTKPMPGTRWINLLIEQDCRLEICTQKKTILSVEDIISLIGDKCDGVIGQLTEDWGEKLFSALSRAGGKAFSNMAVGYNNVDGVLTETTAELAASLSLSAARRIVEADEFMRAGLYDGWLPHLFVGNLLKGQTVGVIGAGRIGSAYARMMVEGFKMNLIYYDLYQATRLEKFVTAYGQFLKADGEQPVTWKRASTMEEVLREADVQGPVIDEVALVEHLKVNPMFRVGLDVFEDEPYMKPGLAEMKNAIVVPHIASASKWTREGMATLAALNVLGKIKGYPIWSDPNRVEPFLNENATPPAACPSIVNAKALGLPVSKL
;
A
#
# COMPACT_ATOMS: atom_id res chain seq x y z
N MET A 1 -37.29 -4.96 -9.86
CA MET A 1 -36.64 -4.95 -8.52
C MET A 1 -35.20 -5.40 -8.72
N ALA A 2 -34.23 -4.68 -8.17
CA ALA A 2 -32.84 -5.12 -8.19
C ALA A 2 -32.72 -6.46 -7.44
N LYS A 3 -31.88 -7.37 -7.95
CA LYS A 3 -31.65 -8.67 -7.31
C LYS A 3 -31.02 -8.44 -5.93
N PRO A 4 -31.48 -9.09 -4.85
CA PRO A 4 -30.93 -8.88 -3.52
C PRO A 4 -29.43 -9.22 -3.49
N LEU A 5 -28.67 -8.43 -2.75
CA LEU A 5 -27.23 -8.64 -2.59
C LEU A 5 -26.96 -9.96 -1.85
N GLN A 6 -25.93 -10.68 -2.26
CA GLN A 6 -25.52 -11.92 -1.57
C GLN A 6 -24.69 -11.52 -0.36
N VAL A 7 -25.10 -11.98 0.82
CA VAL A 7 -24.49 -11.63 2.10
C VAL A 7 -24.30 -12.90 2.91
N GLU A 8 -23.10 -13.05 3.47
CA GLU A 8 -22.78 -14.06 4.46
C GLU A 8 -22.86 -13.44 5.86
N VAL A 9 -23.48 -14.14 6.81
CA VAL A 9 -23.76 -13.60 8.15
C VAL A 9 -23.05 -14.43 9.21
N TYR A 10 -22.27 -13.75 10.05
CA TYR A 10 -21.57 -14.30 11.19
C TYR A 10 -22.14 -13.71 12.48
N ASN A 11 -22.33 -14.55 13.50
CA ASN A 11 -22.99 -14.20 14.78
C ASN A 11 -24.34 -13.45 14.56
N PRO A 12 -25.37 -14.13 14.02
CA PRO A 12 -26.63 -13.49 13.63
C PRO A 12 -27.40 -12.81 14.78
N ASN A 13 -27.10 -13.16 16.03
CA ASN A 13 -27.73 -12.57 17.21
C ASN A 13 -26.88 -11.47 17.87
N GLY A 14 -25.74 -11.11 17.26
CA GLY A 14 -24.83 -10.10 17.80
C GLY A 14 -25.51 -8.74 17.97
N LYS A 15 -25.24 -8.08 19.10
CA LYS A 15 -25.83 -6.78 19.45
C LYS A 15 -25.48 -5.66 18.46
N TYR A 16 -24.24 -5.63 17.98
CA TYR A 16 -23.71 -4.57 17.12
C TYR A 16 -23.65 -5.03 15.67
N ARG A 17 -24.30 -4.34 14.75
CA ARG A 17 -24.30 -4.72 13.33
C ARG A 17 -23.14 -4.09 12.58
N VAL A 18 -22.25 -4.91 12.04
CA VAL A 18 -21.13 -4.47 11.20
C VAL A 18 -21.28 -5.04 9.80
N VAL A 19 -21.05 -4.20 8.79
CA VAL A 19 -21.10 -4.61 7.38
C VAL A 19 -19.70 -4.51 6.78
N SER A 20 -19.26 -5.55 6.06
CA SER A 20 -18.10 -5.49 5.17
C SER A 20 -18.59 -5.51 3.72
N THR A 21 -18.17 -4.52 2.92
CA THR A 21 -18.60 -4.42 1.52
C THR A 21 -17.96 -5.50 0.63
N LYS A 22 -16.90 -6.16 1.12
CA LYS A 22 -16.23 -7.30 0.49
C LYS A 22 -15.74 -8.34 1.50
N PRO A 23 -15.51 -9.59 1.07
CA PRO A 23 -14.67 -10.52 1.82
C PRO A 23 -13.24 -9.98 1.86
N MET A 24 -12.59 -10.11 3.01
CA MET A 24 -11.19 -9.71 3.20
C MET A 24 -10.34 -10.93 3.58
N PRO A 25 -9.03 -10.95 3.28
CA PRO A 25 -8.15 -12.06 3.59
C PRO A 25 -8.10 -12.41 5.08
N GLY A 26 -7.96 -13.71 5.36
CA GLY A 26 -7.89 -14.26 6.71
C GLY A 26 -9.23 -14.27 7.44
N THR A 27 -9.27 -14.94 8.59
CA THR A 27 -10.47 -15.08 9.43
C THR A 27 -10.36 -14.33 10.76
N ARG A 28 -9.16 -13.86 11.12
CA ARG A 28 -8.92 -13.21 12.42
C ARG A 28 -9.81 -11.98 12.65
N TRP A 29 -9.97 -11.14 11.63
CA TRP A 29 -10.81 -9.95 11.70
C TRP A 29 -12.30 -10.29 11.92
N ILE A 30 -12.77 -11.42 11.39
CA ILE A 30 -14.13 -11.96 11.64
C ILE A 30 -14.24 -12.36 13.11
N ASN A 31 -13.30 -13.18 13.59
CA ASN A 31 -13.27 -13.68 14.97
C ASN A 31 -13.26 -12.54 15.99
N LEU A 32 -12.41 -11.52 15.78
CA LEU A 32 -12.32 -10.35 16.66
C LEU A 32 -13.64 -9.57 16.76
N LEU A 33 -14.42 -9.50 15.69
CA LEU A 33 -15.73 -8.85 15.70
C LEU A 33 -16.78 -9.71 16.43
N ILE A 34 -16.88 -11.00 16.07
CA ILE A 34 -17.92 -11.88 16.65
C ILE A 34 -17.71 -12.12 18.15
N GLU A 35 -16.46 -12.26 18.61
CA GLU A 35 -16.11 -12.39 20.02
C GLU A 35 -16.51 -11.15 20.84
N GLN A 36 -16.73 -10.02 20.17
CA GLN A 36 -17.13 -8.75 20.76
C GLN A 36 -18.61 -8.42 20.54
N ASP A 37 -19.42 -9.45 20.30
CA ASP A 37 -20.87 -9.36 20.16
C ASP A 37 -21.30 -8.54 18.92
N CYS A 38 -20.47 -8.55 17.87
CA CYS A 38 -20.85 -8.01 16.57
C CYS A 38 -21.53 -9.09 15.72
N ARG A 39 -22.67 -8.74 15.12
CA ARG A 39 -23.24 -9.40 13.96
C ARG A 39 -22.55 -8.86 12.71
N LEU A 40 -21.71 -9.68 12.10
CA LEU A 40 -20.97 -9.30 10.89
C LEU A 40 -21.69 -9.80 9.64
N GLU A 41 -21.93 -8.90 8.71
CA GLU A 41 -22.47 -9.18 7.39
C GLU A 41 -21.42 -8.89 6.32
N ILE A 42 -21.06 -9.89 5.52
CA ILE A 42 -20.06 -9.75 4.45
C ILE A 42 -20.76 -9.87 3.10
N CYS A 43 -20.70 -8.82 2.29
CA CYS A 43 -21.20 -8.89 0.91
C CYS A 43 -20.28 -9.78 0.05
N THR A 44 -20.83 -10.81 -0.57
CA THR A 44 -20.10 -11.80 -1.40
C THR A 44 -20.34 -11.60 -2.89
N GLN A 45 -20.92 -10.45 -3.28
CA GLN A 45 -21.14 -10.11 -4.68
C GLN A 45 -19.83 -10.04 -5.47
N LYS A 46 -19.82 -10.72 -6.62
CA LYS A 46 -18.66 -10.81 -7.52
C LYS A 46 -18.35 -9.53 -8.29
N LYS A 47 -19.22 -8.51 -8.25
CA LYS A 47 -18.92 -7.19 -8.84
C LYS A 47 -17.62 -6.67 -8.24
N THR A 48 -16.72 -6.08 -9.02
CA THR A 48 -15.47 -5.53 -8.49
C THR A 48 -15.73 -4.39 -7.50
N ILE A 49 -16.56 -3.42 -7.90
CA ILE A 49 -16.94 -2.25 -7.10
C ILE A 49 -18.47 -2.28 -6.92
N LEU A 50 -18.95 -2.06 -5.69
CA LEU A 50 -20.38 -1.92 -5.42
C LEU A 50 -20.85 -0.49 -5.75
N SER A 51 -22.08 -0.33 -6.24
CA SER A 51 -22.64 1.00 -6.42
C SER A 51 -23.00 1.64 -5.08
N VAL A 52 -23.17 2.96 -5.07
CA VAL A 52 -23.64 3.70 -3.89
C VAL A 52 -24.96 3.12 -3.38
N GLU A 53 -25.89 2.79 -4.28
CA GLU A 53 -27.20 2.21 -3.94
C GLU A 53 -27.06 0.80 -3.35
N ASP A 54 -26.17 -0.03 -3.89
CA ASP A 54 -25.87 -1.35 -3.35
C ASP A 54 -25.34 -1.22 -1.90
N ILE A 55 -24.42 -0.28 -1.65
CA ILE A 55 -23.87 -0.03 -0.30
C ILE A 55 -24.93 0.52 0.65
N ILE A 56 -25.77 1.46 0.21
CA ILE A 56 -26.91 1.97 1.00
C ILE A 56 -27.86 0.82 1.37
N SER A 57 -28.14 -0.08 0.43
CA SER A 57 -28.95 -1.27 0.70
C SER A 57 -28.30 -2.23 1.69
N LEU A 58 -26.96 -2.36 1.69
CA LEU A 58 -26.25 -3.13 2.71
C LEU A 58 -26.29 -2.44 4.08
N ILE A 59 -26.18 -1.11 4.14
CA ILE A 59 -26.29 -0.36 5.39
C ILE A 59 -27.69 -0.54 5.99
N GLY A 60 -28.75 -0.41 5.20
CA GLY A 60 -30.14 -0.53 5.66
C GLY A 60 -30.50 0.50 6.74
N ASP A 61 -31.47 0.17 7.59
CA ASP A 61 -32.00 1.11 8.60
C ASP A 61 -31.24 1.07 9.93
N LYS A 62 -30.38 0.06 10.14
CA LYS A 62 -29.55 -0.08 11.34
C LYS A 62 -28.19 -0.65 10.99
N CYS A 63 -27.12 0.10 11.23
CA CYS A 63 -25.75 -0.34 11.03
C CYS A 63 -24.85 0.41 12.01
N ASP A 64 -24.12 -0.29 12.88
CA ASP A 64 -23.23 0.33 13.86
C ASP A 64 -21.87 0.71 13.23
N GLY A 65 -21.42 -0.01 12.20
CA GLY A 65 -20.22 0.36 11.46
C GLY A 65 -20.02 -0.40 10.14
N VAL A 66 -19.18 0.17 9.28
CA VAL A 66 -18.90 -0.36 7.94
C VAL A 66 -17.40 -0.47 7.69
N ILE A 67 -16.99 -1.59 7.08
CA ILE A 67 -15.66 -1.80 6.50
C ILE A 67 -15.79 -1.71 4.98
N GLY A 68 -15.18 -0.69 4.38
CA GLY A 68 -15.23 -0.42 2.93
C GLY A 68 -13.93 -0.76 2.20
N GLN A 69 -13.94 -0.56 0.87
CA GLN A 69 -12.77 -0.72 0.00
C GLN A 69 -12.26 0.63 -0.53
N LEU A 70 -10.97 0.69 -0.93
CA LEU A 70 -10.33 1.87 -1.52
C LEU A 70 -11.12 2.44 -2.71
N THR A 71 -11.69 1.56 -3.54
CA THR A 71 -12.34 1.91 -4.80
C THR A 71 -13.77 2.42 -4.66
N GLU A 72 -14.30 2.47 -3.43
CA GLU A 72 -15.68 2.90 -3.17
C GLU A 72 -15.73 4.39 -2.84
N ASP A 73 -16.64 5.12 -3.50
CA ASP A 73 -16.83 6.55 -3.29
C ASP A 73 -17.59 6.85 -2.00
N TRP A 74 -16.85 6.89 -0.89
CA TRP A 74 -17.35 7.30 0.42
C TRP A 74 -17.45 8.83 0.54
N GLY A 75 -18.43 9.39 -0.16
CA GLY A 75 -18.82 10.80 -0.05
C GLY A 75 -19.99 11.06 0.90
N GLU A 76 -20.56 12.27 0.82
CA GLU A 76 -21.67 12.74 1.66
C GLU A 76 -22.87 11.77 1.69
N LYS A 77 -23.21 11.17 0.55
CA LYS A 77 -24.35 10.25 0.43
C LYS A 77 -24.20 9.00 1.30
N LEU A 78 -23.07 8.32 1.21
CA LEU A 78 -22.81 7.09 1.96
C LEU A 78 -22.64 7.37 3.46
N PHE A 79 -21.92 8.44 3.82
CA PHE A 79 -21.81 8.82 5.22
C PHE A 79 -23.15 9.27 5.82
N SER A 80 -24.00 9.95 5.07
CA SER A 80 -25.35 10.30 5.53
C SER A 80 -26.24 9.07 5.68
N ALA A 81 -26.12 8.08 4.79
CA ALA A 81 -26.83 6.82 4.94
C ALA A 81 -26.38 6.06 6.20
N LEU A 82 -25.08 5.95 6.41
CA LEU A 82 -24.52 5.31 7.61
C LEU A 82 -24.97 6.03 8.89
N SER A 83 -24.91 7.37 8.91
CA SER A 83 -25.36 8.19 10.04
C SER A 83 -26.85 7.98 10.35
N ARG A 84 -27.72 7.99 9.32
CA ARG A 84 -29.16 7.73 9.48
C ARG A 84 -29.44 6.33 10.04
N ALA A 85 -28.62 5.35 9.70
CA ALA A 85 -28.68 3.99 10.23
C ALA A 85 -28.10 3.85 11.66
N GLY A 86 -27.68 4.95 12.30
CA GLY A 86 -27.09 4.95 13.64
C GLY A 86 -25.60 4.60 13.67
N GLY A 87 -24.93 4.62 12.53
CA GLY A 87 -23.53 4.23 12.39
C GLY A 87 -22.56 5.17 13.09
N LYS A 88 -21.56 4.57 13.74
CA LYS A 88 -20.57 5.27 14.55
C LYS A 88 -19.15 5.14 14.00
N ALA A 89 -18.96 4.24 13.03
CA ALA A 89 -17.64 3.90 12.53
C ALA A 89 -17.65 3.54 11.05
N PHE A 90 -16.67 4.06 10.34
CA PHE A 90 -16.27 3.61 9.01
C PHE A 90 -14.77 3.36 9.05
N SER A 91 -14.31 2.24 8.50
CA SER A 91 -12.89 2.00 8.26
C SER A 91 -12.70 1.44 6.86
N ASN A 92 -11.67 1.93 6.17
CA ASN A 92 -11.39 1.50 4.82
C ASN A 92 -10.21 0.53 4.78
N MET A 93 -10.33 -0.55 3.99
CA MET A 93 -9.22 -1.44 3.65
C MET A 93 -8.42 -0.83 2.50
N ALA A 94 -7.61 0.19 2.81
CA ALA A 94 -6.97 1.06 1.81
C ALA A 94 -5.69 1.74 2.32
N VAL A 95 -4.97 2.43 1.42
CA VAL A 95 -3.84 3.34 1.70
C VAL A 95 -4.26 4.78 1.33
N GLY A 96 -3.98 5.80 2.18
CA GLY A 96 -4.56 7.17 2.03
C GLY A 96 -5.49 7.67 3.17
N TYR A 97 -6.56 8.40 2.83
CA TYR A 97 -7.47 9.04 3.80
C TYR A 97 -8.36 8.00 4.55
N ASN A 98 -8.39 8.02 5.88
CA ASN A 98 -9.10 7.11 6.82
C ASN A 98 -8.55 5.67 6.98
N ASN A 99 -7.22 5.48 7.02
CA ASN A 99 -6.64 4.17 6.69
C ASN A 99 -5.83 3.42 7.75
N VAL A 100 -5.62 2.15 7.42
CA VAL A 100 -4.74 1.23 8.11
C VAL A 100 -3.29 1.59 7.80
N ASP A 101 -2.74 2.46 8.63
CA ASP A 101 -1.36 2.92 8.53
C ASP A 101 -0.37 1.94 9.17
N GLY A 102 0.87 1.89 8.66
CA GLY A 102 1.98 1.13 9.26
C GLY A 102 2.18 -0.27 8.66
N VAL A 103 1.13 -1.08 8.54
CA VAL A 103 1.20 -2.52 8.20
C VAL A 103 1.72 -2.86 6.79
N LEU A 104 1.70 -1.90 5.87
CA LEU A 104 2.00 -2.12 4.45
C LEU A 104 3.34 -1.56 4.00
N THR A 105 4.02 -0.82 4.86
CA THR A 105 5.23 -0.05 4.51
C THR A 105 6.30 -0.96 3.89
N GLU A 106 6.63 -2.06 4.56
CA GLU A 106 7.68 -2.98 4.12
C GLU A 106 7.26 -3.72 2.84
N THR A 107 6.07 -4.30 2.78
CA THR A 107 5.61 -5.03 1.58
C THR A 107 5.55 -4.13 0.33
N THR A 108 5.16 -2.87 0.49
CA THR A 108 5.17 -1.93 -0.65
C THR A 108 6.60 -1.57 -1.07
N ALA A 109 7.51 -1.36 -0.12
CA ALA A 109 8.92 -1.12 -0.42
C ALA A 109 9.59 -2.35 -1.06
N GLU A 110 9.25 -3.56 -0.63
CA GLU A 110 9.70 -4.83 -1.20
C GLU A 110 9.24 -4.97 -2.65
N LEU A 111 7.99 -4.64 -2.96
CA LEU A 111 7.52 -4.64 -4.34
C LEU A 111 8.25 -3.60 -5.19
N ALA A 112 8.44 -2.38 -4.68
CA ALA A 112 9.19 -1.34 -5.39
C ALA A 112 10.62 -1.82 -5.72
N ALA A 113 11.34 -2.40 -4.75
CA ALA A 113 12.66 -2.99 -4.98
C ALA A 113 12.62 -4.16 -5.98
N SER A 114 11.60 -5.01 -5.90
CA SER A 114 11.40 -6.14 -6.83
C SER A 114 11.18 -5.67 -8.26
N LEU A 115 10.37 -4.62 -8.45
CA LEU A 115 10.12 -4.00 -9.75
C LEU A 115 11.38 -3.34 -10.30
N SER A 116 12.14 -2.62 -9.47
CA SER A 116 13.43 -2.04 -9.84
C SER A 116 14.44 -3.10 -10.33
N LEU A 117 14.57 -4.21 -9.60
CA LEU A 117 15.46 -5.31 -9.97
C LEU A 117 14.99 -6.01 -11.24
N SER A 118 13.69 -6.27 -11.34
CA SER A 118 13.09 -6.93 -12.49
C SER A 118 13.29 -6.10 -13.76
N ALA A 119 13.12 -4.78 -13.66
CA ALA A 119 13.33 -3.84 -14.75
C ALA A 119 14.82 -3.82 -15.13
N ALA A 120 15.72 -3.60 -14.15
CA ALA A 120 17.16 -3.56 -14.38
C ALA A 120 17.70 -4.84 -15.03
N ARG A 121 17.12 -6.01 -14.71
CA ARG A 121 17.57 -7.33 -15.17
C ARG A 121 16.71 -7.95 -16.27
N ARG A 122 15.75 -7.20 -16.83
CA ARG A 122 14.89 -7.64 -17.96
C ARG A 122 14.16 -8.95 -17.68
N ILE A 123 13.70 -9.13 -16.45
CA ILE A 123 13.18 -10.43 -15.98
C ILE A 123 11.93 -10.85 -16.73
N VAL A 124 10.98 -9.94 -16.97
CA VAL A 124 9.73 -10.24 -17.68
C VAL A 124 10.03 -10.65 -19.13
N GLU A 125 10.88 -9.90 -19.83
CA GLU A 125 11.31 -10.23 -21.20
C GLU A 125 11.97 -11.63 -21.27
N ALA A 126 12.81 -11.95 -20.28
CA ALA A 126 13.50 -13.23 -20.20
C ALA A 126 12.57 -14.40 -19.85
N ASP A 127 11.59 -14.20 -18.97
CA ASP A 127 10.56 -15.21 -18.64
C ASP A 127 9.70 -15.53 -19.87
N GLU A 128 9.19 -14.50 -20.57
CA GLU A 128 8.42 -14.67 -21.80
C GLU A 128 9.21 -15.45 -22.86
N PHE A 129 10.47 -15.06 -23.08
CA PHE A 129 11.36 -15.73 -24.03
C PHE A 129 11.59 -17.20 -23.69
N MET A 130 11.84 -17.51 -22.42
CA MET A 130 12.03 -18.88 -21.95
C MET A 130 10.76 -19.72 -22.11
N ARG A 131 9.60 -19.19 -21.71
CA ARG A 131 8.30 -19.89 -21.83
C ARG A 131 7.86 -20.10 -23.28
N ALA A 132 8.27 -19.21 -24.18
CA ALA A 132 8.04 -19.34 -25.61
C ALA A 132 8.91 -20.43 -26.27
N GLY A 133 9.82 -21.07 -25.54
CA GLY A 133 10.70 -22.12 -26.07
C GLY A 133 11.79 -21.59 -27.01
N LEU A 134 12.14 -20.30 -26.90
CA LEU A 134 13.13 -19.65 -27.76
C LEU A 134 14.57 -19.79 -27.24
N TYR A 135 14.76 -20.38 -26.06
CA TYR A 135 16.06 -20.52 -25.44
C TYR A 135 16.81 -21.75 -25.96
N ASP A 136 17.78 -21.51 -26.84
CA ASP A 136 18.67 -22.56 -27.38
C ASP A 136 19.97 -22.74 -26.58
N GLY A 137 20.35 -21.75 -25.77
CA GLY A 137 21.58 -21.79 -24.98
C GLY A 137 22.07 -20.42 -24.53
N TRP A 138 23.09 -20.42 -23.66
CA TRP A 138 23.68 -19.19 -23.13
C TRP A 138 24.41 -18.42 -24.24
N LEU A 139 24.16 -17.11 -24.34
CA LEU A 139 24.88 -16.20 -25.23
C LEU A 139 25.34 -14.96 -24.44
N PRO A 140 26.54 -14.41 -24.71
CA PRO A 140 27.07 -13.26 -24.00
C PRO A 140 26.18 -12.00 -24.03
N HIS A 141 25.36 -11.84 -25.06
CA HIS A 141 24.51 -10.66 -25.26
C HIS A 141 23.03 -10.89 -24.88
N LEU A 142 22.66 -12.10 -24.46
CA LEU A 142 21.27 -12.44 -24.21
C LEU A 142 20.78 -11.75 -22.92
N PHE A 143 19.81 -10.84 -23.06
CA PHE A 143 19.20 -10.06 -21.96
C PHE A 143 20.20 -9.33 -21.05
N VAL A 144 21.28 -8.78 -21.61
CA VAL A 144 22.18 -7.90 -20.83
C VAL A 144 21.36 -6.74 -20.24
N GLY A 145 21.48 -6.59 -18.92
CA GLY A 145 20.81 -5.57 -18.12
C GLY A 145 21.80 -4.75 -17.29
N ASN A 146 21.27 -3.95 -16.36
CA ASN A 146 22.05 -3.01 -15.57
C ASN A 146 22.44 -3.60 -14.21
N LEU A 147 23.70 -3.39 -13.81
CA LEU A 147 24.16 -3.64 -12.46
C LEU A 147 23.77 -2.46 -11.56
N LEU A 148 22.95 -2.70 -10.54
CA LEU A 148 22.52 -1.65 -9.60
C LEU A 148 23.53 -1.38 -8.48
N LYS A 149 24.48 -2.29 -8.23
CA LYS A 149 25.44 -2.12 -7.14
C LYS A 149 26.25 -0.84 -7.33
N GLY A 150 26.25 0.04 -6.32
CA GLY A 150 27.00 1.30 -6.35
C GLY A 150 26.37 2.42 -7.19
N GLN A 151 25.23 2.18 -7.82
CA GLN A 151 24.48 3.19 -8.59
C GLN A 151 23.73 4.15 -7.66
N THR A 152 22.87 5.01 -8.20
CA THR A 152 22.07 5.99 -7.44
C THR A 152 20.58 5.63 -7.48
N VAL A 153 19.96 5.45 -6.31
CA VAL A 153 18.50 5.30 -6.17
C VAL A 153 17.85 6.66 -5.99
N GLY A 154 16.81 6.91 -6.76
CA GLY A 154 15.95 8.10 -6.73
C GLY A 154 14.65 7.85 -5.98
N VAL A 155 14.29 8.75 -5.05
CA VAL A 155 13.02 8.68 -4.31
C VAL A 155 12.27 10.02 -4.38
N ILE A 156 11.08 10.01 -4.97
CA ILE A 156 10.15 11.15 -4.93
C ILE A 156 9.09 10.82 -3.88
N GLY A 157 9.05 11.58 -2.79
CA GLY A 157 8.26 11.27 -1.59
C GLY A 157 9.03 10.37 -0.62
N ALA A 158 9.86 10.97 0.22
CA ALA A 158 10.65 10.29 1.24
C ALA A 158 9.87 10.07 2.55
N GLY A 159 8.59 9.73 2.44
CA GLY A 159 7.74 9.29 3.54
C GLY A 159 8.09 7.88 4.04
N ARG A 160 7.14 7.19 4.67
CA ARG A 160 7.36 5.84 5.24
C ARG A 160 7.85 4.83 4.20
N ILE A 161 7.11 4.68 3.10
CA ILE A 161 7.39 3.73 2.02
C ILE A 161 8.67 4.11 1.28
N GLY A 162 8.78 5.37 0.83
CA GLY A 162 9.97 5.84 0.12
C GLY A 162 11.25 5.71 0.93
N SER A 163 11.18 5.98 2.24
CA SER A 163 12.31 5.73 3.15
C SER A 163 12.65 4.25 3.29
N ALA A 164 11.66 3.37 3.45
CA ALA A 164 11.90 1.92 3.54
C ALA A 164 12.56 1.38 2.25
N TYR A 165 12.02 1.77 1.09
CA TYR A 165 12.59 1.45 -0.22
C TYR A 165 14.03 1.96 -0.37
N ALA A 166 14.28 3.24 -0.05
CA ALA A 166 15.62 3.82 -0.08
C ALA A 166 16.61 3.01 0.77
N ARG A 167 16.22 2.64 2.00
CA ARG A 167 17.07 1.86 2.90
C ARG A 167 17.42 0.49 2.33
N MET A 168 16.44 -0.23 1.78
CA MET A 168 16.67 -1.53 1.13
C MET A 168 17.69 -1.40 -0.01
N MET A 169 17.55 -0.38 -0.85
CA MET A 169 18.45 -0.16 -1.98
C MET A 169 19.86 0.26 -1.55
N VAL A 170 19.96 1.13 -0.55
CA VAL A 170 21.23 1.60 0.03
C VAL A 170 21.97 0.46 0.74
N GLU A 171 21.33 -0.31 1.62
CA GLU A 171 21.99 -1.38 2.37
C GLU A 171 22.28 -2.60 1.49
N GLY A 172 21.29 -3.04 0.72
CA GLY A 172 21.37 -4.25 -0.10
C GLY A 172 22.29 -4.10 -1.29
N PHE A 173 22.27 -2.93 -1.95
CA PHE A 173 22.99 -2.71 -3.20
C PHE A 173 24.06 -1.61 -3.11
N LYS A 174 24.31 -1.04 -1.93
CA LYS A 174 25.33 0.01 -1.74
C LYS A 174 25.09 1.21 -2.66
N MET A 175 23.83 1.51 -2.94
CA MET A 175 23.48 2.63 -3.82
C MET A 175 23.59 3.95 -3.07
N ASN A 176 23.96 5.02 -3.77
CA ASN A 176 23.78 6.39 -3.31
C ASN A 176 22.30 6.75 -3.34
N LEU A 177 21.87 7.71 -2.51
CA LEU A 177 20.49 8.19 -2.47
C LEU A 177 20.39 9.60 -3.05
N ILE A 178 19.46 9.80 -3.99
CA ILE A 178 18.91 11.13 -4.26
C ILE A 178 17.42 11.13 -3.99
N TYR A 179 16.91 12.15 -3.29
CA TYR A 179 15.49 12.21 -2.98
C TYR A 179 14.91 13.61 -3.10
N TYR A 180 13.63 13.70 -3.46
CA TYR A 180 12.82 14.91 -3.40
C TYR A 180 11.63 14.70 -2.47
N ASP A 181 11.40 15.66 -1.59
CA ASP A 181 10.21 15.73 -0.74
C ASP A 181 10.00 17.20 -0.31
N LEU A 182 8.75 17.58 -0.03
CA LEU A 182 8.40 18.91 0.49
C LEU A 182 9.12 19.17 1.83
N TYR A 183 9.28 18.13 2.65
CA TYR A 183 9.93 18.21 3.94
C TYR A 183 11.24 17.41 3.97
N GLN A 184 12.18 17.82 4.83
CA GLN A 184 13.46 17.13 4.96
C GLN A 184 13.26 15.76 5.63
N ALA A 185 13.82 14.71 5.03
CA ALA A 185 13.76 13.34 5.55
C ALA A 185 14.89 13.07 6.56
N THR A 186 14.97 13.85 7.66
CA THR A 186 16.11 13.84 8.60
C THR A 186 16.49 12.45 9.11
N ARG A 187 15.51 11.56 9.33
CA ARG A 187 15.77 10.19 9.79
C ARG A 187 16.46 9.34 8.72
N LEU A 188 16.02 9.46 7.46
CA LEU A 188 16.63 8.77 6.32
C LEU A 188 18.06 9.28 6.08
N GLU A 189 18.27 10.60 6.11
CA GLU A 189 19.59 11.22 5.96
C GLU A 189 20.60 10.78 7.03
N LYS A 190 20.17 10.75 8.31
CA LYS A 190 20.99 10.26 9.42
C LYS A 190 21.35 8.79 9.23
N PHE A 191 20.39 8.00 8.78
CA PHE A 191 20.60 6.58 8.51
C PHE A 191 21.65 6.37 7.40
N VAL A 192 21.50 7.01 6.24
CA VAL A 192 22.45 6.86 5.13
C VAL A 192 23.84 7.36 5.52
N THR A 193 23.92 8.49 6.25
CA THR A 193 25.18 9.00 6.79
C THR A 193 25.88 7.98 7.70
N ALA A 194 25.15 7.41 8.66
CA ALA A 194 25.70 6.43 9.60
C ALA A 194 26.14 5.14 8.87
N TYR A 195 25.36 4.69 7.89
CA TYR A 195 25.72 3.53 7.07
C TYR A 195 26.97 3.79 6.22
N GLY A 196 27.08 4.96 5.59
CA GLY A 196 28.29 5.36 4.86
C GLY A 196 29.53 5.41 5.77
N GLN A 197 29.40 5.90 7.00
CA GLN A 197 30.48 5.87 8.00
C GLN A 197 30.89 4.44 8.36
N PHE A 198 29.92 3.53 8.52
CA PHE A 198 30.17 2.11 8.77
C PHE A 198 30.95 1.48 7.60
N LEU A 199 30.50 1.67 6.36
CA LEU A 199 31.21 1.17 5.17
C LEU A 199 32.65 1.68 5.10
N LYS A 200 32.84 2.98 5.34
CA LYS A 200 34.17 3.60 5.35
C LYS A 200 35.09 3.00 6.42
N ALA A 201 34.56 2.70 7.60
CA ALA A 201 35.33 2.08 8.68
C ALA A 201 35.78 0.64 8.34
N ASP A 202 35.03 -0.05 7.49
CA ASP A 202 35.35 -1.40 7.00
C ASP A 202 36.21 -1.41 5.71
N GLY A 203 36.62 -0.22 5.24
CA GLY A 203 37.41 -0.07 4.00
C GLY A 203 36.59 -0.16 2.71
N GLU A 204 35.26 -0.15 2.79
CA GLU A 204 34.36 -0.07 1.64
C GLU A 204 34.13 1.39 1.19
N GLN A 205 33.69 1.56 -0.06
CA GLN A 205 33.25 2.86 -0.57
C GLN A 205 31.98 3.31 0.18
N PRO A 206 31.99 4.49 0.81
CA PRO A 206 30.82 4.98 1.52
C PRO A 206 29.71 5.39 0.55
N VAL A 207 28.46 5.08 0.92
CA VAL A 207 27.29 5.64 0.24
C VAL A 207 27.07 7.10 0.65
N THR A 208 26.41 7.86 -0.22
CA THR A 208 26.07 9.27 0.00
C THR A 208 24.57 9.51 -0.18
N TRP A 209 24.10 10.68 0.26
CA TRP A 209 22.75 11.13 -0.03
C TRP A 209 22.73 12.59 -0.49
N LYS A 210 21.73 12.93 -1.30
CA LYS A 210 21.42 14.28 -1.77
C LYS A 210 19.91 14.52 -1.71
N ARG A 211 19.50 15.63 -1.11
CA ARG A 211 18.13 16.14 -1.27
C ARG A 211 18.08 17.02 -2.51
N ALA A 212 17.35 16.57 -3.52
CA ALA A 212 17.07 17.33 -4.73
C ALA A 212 16.16 18.52 -4.45
N SER A 213 16.34 19.59 -5.22
CA SER A 213 15.50 20.80 -5.16
C SER A 213 14.23 20.65 -5.98
N THR A 214 14.23 19.79 -6.99
CA THR A 214 13.06 19.49 -7.84
C THR A 214 12.94 18.00 -8.14
N MET A 215 11.76 17.56 -8.60
CA MET A 215 11.55 16.18 -9.04
C MET A 215 12.41 15.86 -10.26
N GLU A 216 12.54 16.79 -11.20
CA GLU A 216 13.32 16.62 -12.44
C GLU A 216 14.81 16.40 -12.18
N GLU A 217 15.35 16.90 -11.08
CA GLU A 217 16.72 16.60 -10.64
C GLU A 217 16.86 15.14 -10.22
N VAL A 218 15.88 14.59 -9.47
CA VAL A 218 15.82 13.15 -9.17
C VAL A 218 15.73 12.34 -10.46
N LEU A 219 14.83 12.74 -11.38
CA LEU A 219 14.62 12.03 -12.64
C LEU A 219 15.90 11.93 -13.49
N ARG A 220 16.77 12.94 -13.41
CA ARG A 220 17.99 13.05 -14.21
C ARG A 220 19.20 12.33 -13.61
N GLU A 221 19.32 12.33 -12.28
CA GLU A 221 20.51 11.82 -11.59
C GLU A 221 20.34 10.39 -11.07
N ALA A 222 19.11 9.89 -10.93
CA ALA A 222 18.85 8.55 -10.44
C ALA A 222 18.89 7.49 -11.55
N ASP A 223 19.55 6.37 -11.26
CA ASP A 223 19.60 5.18 -12.14
C ASP A 223 18.34 4.32 -12.02
N VAL A 224 17.63 4.43 -10.88
CA VAL A 224 16.39 3.70 -10.57
C VAL A 224 15.48 4.58 -9.71
N GLN A 225 14.17 4.57 -9.95
CA GLN A 225 13.21 5.45 -9.27
C GLN A 225 11.93 4.72 -8.80
N GLY A 226 11.27 5.30 -7.80
CA GLY A 226 9.89 4.95 -7.40
C GLY A 226 8.82 5.71 -8.21
N PRO A 227 7.52 5.37 -8.05
CA PRO A 227 6.46 5.85 -8.93
C PRO A 227 5.96 7.26 -8.54
N VAL A 228 6.17 8.26 -9.41
CA VAL A 228 5.32 9.46 -9.61
C VAL A 228 5.63 9.98 -11.01
N ILE A 229 4.79 9.69 -12.00
CA ILE A 229 5.09 10.08 -13.39
C ILE A 229 3.81 10.48 -14.12
N ASP A 230 3.87 11.56 -14.89
CA ASP A 230 2.94 11.83 -16.00
C ASP A 230 3.07 10.66 -17.00
N GLU A 231 2.07 9.78 -17.05
CA GLU A 231 2.14 8.55 -17.84
C GLU A 231 2.27 8.83 -19.34
N VAL A 232 1.72 9.95 -19.83
CA VAL A 232 1.86 10.32 -21.24
C VAL A 232 3.32 10.67 -21.54
N ALA A 233 3.93 11.52 -20.72
CA ALA A 233 5.34 11.86 -20.84
C ALA A 233 6.24 10.62 -20.65
N LEU A 234 5.87 9.69 -19.77
CA LEU A 234 6.58 8.43 -19.57
C LEU A 234 6.58 7.57 -20.84
N VAL A 235 5.41 7.39 -21.46
CA VAL A 235 5.27 6.59 -22.69
C VAL A 235 6.12 7.20 -23.81
N GLU A 236 6.11 8.52 -23.97
CA GLU A 236 6.96 9.21 -24.94
C GLU A 236 8.45 9.00 -24.66
N HIS A 237 8.85 9.10 -23.38
CA HIS A 237 10.23 8.87 -22.96
C HIS A 237 10.69 7.43 -23.18
N LEU A 238 9.86 6.42 -22.86
CA LEU A 238 10.16 5.01 -23.05
C LEU A 238 10.36 4.64 -24.53
N LYS A 239 9.60 5.26 -25.44
CA LYS A 239 9.71 5.03 -26.90
C LYS A 239 11.06 5.48 -27.46
N VAL A 240 11.57 6.64 -27.02
CA VAL A 240 12.81 7.21 -27.55
C VAL A 240 14.06 6.76 -26.77
N ASN A 241 13.90 6.17 -25.58
CA ASN A 241 14.99 5.68 -24.73
C ASN A 241 14.87 4.15 -24.45
N PRO A 242 15.25 3.27 -25.39
CA PRO A 242 15.08 1.82 -25.25
C PRO A 242 15.90 1.19 -24.10
N MET A 243 16.88 1.93 -23.56
CA MET A 243 17.69 1.49 -22.41
C MET A 243 17.15 1.97 -21.06
N PHE A 244 16.30 3.00 -21.05
CA PHE A 244 15.60 3.43 -19.85
C PHE A 244 14.53 2.40 -19.50
N ARG A 245 14.45 2.01 -18.22
CA ARG A 245 13.51 0.98 -17.74
C ARG A 245 12.83 1.43 -16.46
N VAL A 246 11.56 1.06 -16.32
CA VAL A 246 10.73 1.45 -15.17
C VAL A 246 9.89 0.28 -14.70
N GLY A 247 9.53 0.28 -13.42
CA GLY A 247 8.52 -0.62 -12.86
C GLY A 247 7.39 0.20 -12.24
N LEU A 248 6.15 -0.13 -12.59
CA LEU A 248 4.95 0.61 -12.23
C LEU A 248 3.94 -0.32 -11.56
N ASP A 249 3.39 0.13 -10.43
CA ASP A 249 2.33 -0.56 -9.70
C ASP A 249 1.02 0.23 -9.69
N VAL A 250 1.07 1.54 -9.90
CA VAL A 250 -0.09 2.44 -9.84
C VAL A 250 -0.21 3.26 -11.11
N PHE A 251 -1.45 3.60 -11.46
CA PHE A 251 -1.78 4.35 -12.68
C PHE A 251 -2.72 5.52 -12.40
N GLU A 252 -2.67 6.57 -13.22
CA GLU A 252 -3.46 7.79 -13.07
C GLU A 252 -4.98 7.52 -13.18
N ASP A 253 -5.37 6.64 -14.10
CA ASP A 253 -6.77 6.34 -14.44
C ASP A 253 -7.13 4.87 -14.17
N GLU A 254 -6.68 4.30 -13.04
CA GLU A 254 -6.95 2.90 -12.70
C GLU A 254 -8.43 2.50 -12.89
N PRO A 255 -8.72 1.36 -13.56
CA PRO A 255 -7.80 0.26 -13.88
C PRO A 255 -7.07 0.41 -15.24
N TYR A 256 -7.14 1.57 -15.87
CA TYR A 256 -6.56 1.80 -17.20
C TYR A 256 -5.16 2.40 -17.11
N MET A 257 -4.30 1.97 -18.03
CA MET A 257 -3.02 2.62 -18.33
C MET A 257 -3.22 3.64 -19.45
N LYS A 258 -2.37 4.67 -19.53
CA LYS A 258 -2.37 5.53 -20.73
C LYS A 258 -2.03 4.73 -22.00
N PRO A 259 -2.62 5.09 -23.17
CA PRO A 259 -2.35 4.41 -24.43
C PRO A 259 -0.86 4.37 -24.78
N GLY A 260 -0.38 3.22 -25.25
CA GLY A 260 1.02 3.03 -25.63
C GLY A 260 1.90 2.43 -24.53
N LEU A 261 1.46 2.43 -23.25
CA LEU A 261 2.26 1.88 -22.16
C LEU A 261 2.33 0.35 -22.20
N ALA A 262 1.23 -0.31 -22.58
CA ALA A 262 1.14 -1.78 -22.67
C ALA A 262 2.13 -2.39 -23.67
N GLU A 263 2.54 -1.61 -24.68
CA GLU A 263 3.48 -2.03 -25.72
C GLU A 263 4.96 -1.83 -25.33
N MET A 264 5.25 -1.14 -24.22
CA MET A 264 6.61 -0.81 -23.80
C MET A 264 7.27 -1.98 -23.05
N LYS A 265 8.09 -2.77 -23.76
CA LYS A 265 8.85 -3.89 -23.16
C LYS A 265 9.87 -3.46 -22.10
N ASN A 266 10.25 -2.19 -22.11
CA ASN A 266 11.12 -1.56 -21.11
C ASN A 266 10.34 -1.00 -19.90
N ALA A 267 9.03 -1.22 -19.81
CA ALA A 267 8.24 -0.98 -18.61
C ALA A 267 7.71 -2.31 -18.06
N ILE A 268 7.88 -2.52 -16.76
CA ILE A 268 7.19 -3.59 -16.03
C ILE A 268 5.97 -2.97 -15.38
N VAL A 269 4.81 -3.55 -15.60
CA VAL A 269 3.54 -3.06 -15.05
C VAL A 269 2.87 -4.17 -14.24
N VAL A 270 2.38 -3.82 -13.05
CA VAL A 270 1.62 -4.71 -12.18
C VAL A 270 0.37 -3.99 -11.64
N PRO A 271 -0.75 -4.71 -11.37
CA PRO A 271 -2.04 -4.07 -11.14
C PRO A 271 -2.28 -3.74 -9.65
N HIS A 272 -1.60 -2.73 -9.12
CA HIS A 272 -1.79 -2.20 -7.77
C HIS A 272 -1.73 -3.27 -6.67
N ILE A 273 -0.64 -4.02 -6.67
CA ILE A 273 -0.37 -5.14 -5.78
C ILE A 273 0.67 -4.83 -4.70
N ALA A 274 1.08 -3.57 -4.54
CA ALA A 274 2.03 -3.10 -3.51
C ALA A 274 1.84 -3.67 -2.10
N SER A 275 0.60 -3.84 -1.64
CA SER A 275 0.32 -4.38 -0.31
C SER A 275 -0.11 -5.84 -0.30
N ALA A 276 -0.05 -6.54 -1.45
CA ALA A 276 -0.59 -7.88 -1.67
C ALA A 276 0.29 -9.02 -1.14
N SER A 277 0.89 -8.86 0.05
CA SER A 277 1.37 -10.01 0.83
C SER A 277 0.24 -10.53 1.71
N LYS A 278 0.27 -11.84 2.01
CA LYS A 278 -0.70 -12.46 2.92
C LYS A 278 -0.71 -11.74 4.26
N TRP A 279 0.47 -11.57 4.85
CA TRP A 279 0.64 -10.93 6.16
C TRP A 279 0.08 -9.50 6.17
N THR A 280 0.39 -8.70 5.15
CA THR A 280 -0.10 -7.31 5.08
C THR A 280 -1.60 -7.25 4.86
N ARG A 281 -2.18 -8.01 3.92
CA ARG A 281 -3.63 -7.94 3.68
C ARG A 281 -4.46 -8.46 4.85
N GLU A 282 -4.02 -9.52 5.52
CA GLU A 282 -4.67 -10.02 6.74
C GLU A 282 -4.51 -9.03 7.90
N GLY A 283 -3.35 -8.37 8.01
CA GLY A 283 -3.14 -7.30 8.97
C GLY A 283 -4.00 -6.06 8.69
N MET A 284 -4.17 -5.70 7.43
CA MET A 284 -5.09 -4.63 7.01
C MET A 284 -6.53 -4.93 7.41
N ALA A 285 -7.01 -6.13 7.11
CA ALA A 285 -8.34 -6.57 7.51
C ALA A 285 -8.53 -6.52 9.04
N THR A 286 -7.52 -6.98 9.78
CA THR A 286 -7.50 -6.95 11.26
C THR A 286 -7.61 -5.53 11.80
N LEU A 287 -6.79 -4.61 11.31
CA LEU A 287 -6.77 -3.22 11.79
C LEU A 287 -8.03 -2.46 11.39
N ALA A 288 -8.58 -2.70 10.20
CA ALA A 288 -9.86 -2.11 9.77
C ALA A 288 -11.02 -2.54 10.68
N ALA A 289 -11.08 -3.84 11.01
CA ALA A 289 -12.07 -4.36 11.96
C ALA A 289 -11.89 -3.78 13.37
N LEU A 290 -10.66 -3.67 13.86
CA LEU A 290 -10.36 -3.10 15.18
C LEU A 290 -10.67 -1.60 15.26
N ASN A 291 -10.53 -0.84 14.17
CA ASN A 291 -10.98 0.55 14.11
C ASN A 291 -12.51 0.67 14.26
N VAL A 292 -13.26 -0.15 13.51
CA VAL A 292 -14.72 -0.19 13.62
C VAL A 292 -15.16 -0.60 15.03
N LEU A 293 -14.60 -1.69 15.53
CA LEU A 293 -14.90 -2.20 16.86
C LEU A 293 -14.57 -1.18 17.96
N GLY A 294 -13.37 -0.58 17.91
CA GLY A 294 -12.92 0.40 18.89
C GLY A 294 -13.87 1.59 18.97
N LYS A 295 -14.36 2.08 17.82
CA LYS A 295 -15.37 3.15 17.78
C LYS A 295 -16.74 2.73 18.32
N ILE A 296 -17.19 1.51 18.03
CA ILE A 296 -18.44 0.96 18.56
C ILE A 296 -18.37 0.82 20.09
N LYS A 297 -17.22 0.38 20.63
CA LYS A 297 -16.99 0.16 22.07
C LYS A 297 -16.58 1.41 22.84
N GLY A 298 -16.21 2.49 22.14
CA GLY A 298 -15.77 3.74 22.76
C GLY A 298 -14.31 3.70 23.26
N TYR A 299 -13.47 2.89 22.64
CA TYR A 299 -12.05 2.80 22.97
C TYR A 299 -11.28 4.07 22.56
N PRO A 300 -10.21 4.42 23.29
CA PRO A 300 -9.33 5.53 22.93
C PRO A 300 -8.56 5.24 21.65
N ILE A 301 -7.96 6.28 21.07
CA ILE A 301 -7.11 6.17 19.87
C ILE A 301 -5.71 5.75 20.28
N TRP A 302 -5.09 4.87 19.52
CA TRP A 302 -3.70 4.49 19.71
C TRP A 302 -2.77 5.70 19.56
N SER A 303 -1.76 5.81 20.42
CA SER A 303 -0.87 6.98 20.49
C SER A 303 0.14 7.04 19.35
N ASP A 304 0.56 5.89 18.83
CA ASP A 304 1.54 5.79 17.75
C ASP A 304 0.99 4.97 16.57
N PRO A 305 0.35 5.61 15.58
CA PRO A 305 -0.22 4.92 14.43
C PRO A 305 0.82 4.22 13.55
N ASN A 306 2.12 4.39 13.82
CA ASN A 306 3.18 3.68 13.11
C ASN A 306 3.56 2.35 13.77
N ARG A 307 3.15 2.12 15.02
CA ARG A 307 3.43 0.89 15.78
C ARG A 307 2.17 0.06 15.91
N VAL A 308 1.87 -0.71 14.87
CA VAL A 308 0.65 -1.52 14.77
C VAL A 308 0.87 -2.99 15.14
N GLU A 309 2.11 -3.41 15.36
CA GLU A 309 2.48 -4.78 15.73
C GLU A 309 1.71 -5.33 16.94
N PRO A 310 1.43 -4.54 18.00
CA PRO A 310 0.62 -5.02 19.12
C PRO A 310 -0.79 -5.48 18.73
N PHE A 311 -1.39 -4.87 17.71
CA PHE A 311 -2.70 -5.30 17.18
C PHE A 311 -2.57 -6.51 16.26
N LEU A 312 -1.41 -6.71 15.66
CA LEU A 312 -1.16 -7.75 14.67
C LEU A 312 -0.61 -9.05 15.27
N ASN A 313 -0.20 -9.08 16.53
CA ASN A 313 0.24 -10.31 17.19
C ASN A 313 -0.91 -11.32 17.37
N GLU A 314 -0.88 -12.41 16.59
CA GLU A 314 -1.92 -13.46 16.62
C GLU A 314 -1.99 -14.24 17.94
N ASN A 315 -0.91 -14.23 18.72
CA ASN A 315 -0.81 -14.92 20.00
C ASN A 315 -1.21 -14.04 21.19
N ALA A 316 -1.70 -12.83 20.95
CA ALA A 316 -2.08 -11.88 21.98
C ALA A 316 -3.44 -11.24 21.70
N THR A 317 -4.14 -10.88 22.78
CA THR A 317 -5.32 -10.02 22.68
C THR A 317 -4.90 -8.63 22.23
N PRO A 318 -5.50 -8.08 21.16
CA PRO A 318 -5.19 -6.72 20.73
C PRO A 318 -5.47 -5.68 21.84
N PRO A 319 -4.72 -4.57 21.89
CA PRO A 319 -5.04 -3.47 22.79
C PRO A 319 -6.48 -2.98 22.62
N ALA A 320 -7.12 -2.60 23.73
CA ALA A 320 -8.44 -1.95 23.73
C ALA A 320 -8.33 -0.48 23.27
N ALA A 321 -7.91 -0.29 22.02
CA ALA A 321 -7.70 1.01 21.39
C ALA A 321 -8.05 0.92 19.89
N CYS A 322 -8.41 2.06 19.29
CA CYS A 322 -8.53 2.17 17.83
C CYS A 322 -7.13 2.31 17.22
N PRO A 323 -6.68 1.40 16.34
CA PRO A 323 -5.32 1.45 15.79
C PRO A 323 -4.97 2.76 15.06
N SER A 324 -5.89 3.33 14.29
CA SER A 324 -5.66 4.57 13.55
C SER A 324 -6.97 5.26 13.19
N ILE A 325 -7.06 6.57 13.45
CA ILE A 325 -8.17 7.43 12.99
C ILE A 325 -7.60 8.75 12.49
N VAL A 326 -7.80 9.04 11.20
CA VAL A 326 -7.12 10.13 10.47
C VAL A 326 -7.49 11.53 10.99
N ASN A 327 -8.71 11.75 11.47
CA ASN A 327 -9.15 13.03 12.02
C ASN A 327 -9.24 13.06 13.56
N ALA A 328 -8.65 12.08 14.26
CA ALA A 328 -8.75 11.96 15.73
C ALA A 328 -8.38 13.25 16.46
N LYS A 329 -7.30 13.91 16.04
CA LYS A 329 -6.81 15.16 16.64
C LYS A 329 -7.79 16.32 16.42
N ALA A 330 -8.32 16.46 15.20
CA ALA A 330 -9.29 17.50 14.86
C ALA A 330 -10.63 17.30 15.61
N LEU A 331 -10.99 16.04 15.86
CA LEU A 331 -12.19 15.66 16.61
C LEU A 331 -12.00 15.61 18.14
N GLY A 332 -10.80 15.89 18.66
CA GLY A 332 -10.51 15.85 20.10
C GLY A 332 -10.72 14.48 20.74
N LEU A 333 -10.53 13.39 19.99
CA LEU A 333 -10.75 12.04 20.51
C LEU A 333 -9.70 11.68 21.58
N PRO A 334 -10.08 10.95 22.65
CA PRO A 334 -9.15 10.56 23.71
C PRO A 334 -8.06 9.63 23.16
N VAL A 335 -6.81 9.89 23.51
CA VAL A 335 -5.65 9.09 23.09
C VAL A 335 -5.19 8.20 24.24
N SER A 336 -4.88 6.95 23.93
CA SER A 336 -4.33 5.97 24.85
C SER A 336 -2.94 6.41 25.33
N LYS A 337 -2.66 6.28 26.64
CA LYS A 337 -1.34 6.54 27.21
C LYS A 337 -0.50 5.26 27.40
N LEU A 338 -0.97 4.13 26.87
CA LEU A 338 -0.30 2.83 26.97
C LEU A 338 1.10 2.85 26.37
#